data_AF-A0AAD8A3Z2-F1
#
_entry.id   AF-A0AAD8A3Z2-F1
#
_cell.length_a   1.000
_cell.length_b   1.000
_cell.length_c   1.000
_cell.angle_alpha   90.00
_cell.angle_beta   90.00
_cell.angle_gamma   90.00
#
_symmetry.space_group_name_H-M   'P 1'
#
loop_
_entity.id
_entity.type
_entity.pdbx_description
1 polymer ?
#
loop_
_entity_poly.entity_id
_entity_poly.type
_entity_poly.pdbx_seq_one_letter_code
_entity_poly.pdbx_strand_id
1 'polypeptide(L)'
;YCLNHAEMRMMLSIWLVTLGFLATTSALDNGLALTPPMGWLSWERYRCITDCVNFPDECISENLFFRTAKLMATEGYLEAGYEYIIIDDCWLSKERDSEGRLQPDPDRFQVELKLFQIMYIQWGVDYIKVDGCNSNLEDMNTGYAEFGSYLNKLVVLLCTRAAYHFIRKFQE
;
A
#
# COMPACT_ATOMS: atom_id res chain seq x y z
N TYR A 1 49.51 -17.86 -5.75
CA TYR A 1 49.74 -16.52 -5.19
C TYR A 1 49.25 -16.51 -3.76
N CYS A 2 50.15 -16.50 -2.76
CA CYS A 2 49.79 -16.31 -1.35
C CYS A 2 49.88 -14.82 -1.04
N LEU A 3 48.77 -14.22 -0.61
CA LEU A 3 48.74 -12.83 -0.15
C LEU A 3 49.57 -12.71 1.13
N ASN A 4 50.34 -11.63 1.25
CA ASN A 4 51.17 -11.40 2.43
C ASN A 4 50.34 -10.82 3.60
N HIS A 5 50.91 -10.83 4.81
CA HIS A 5 50.21 -10.40 6.02
C HIS A 5 49.75 -8.92 5.98
N ALA A 6 50.47 -8.07 5.24
CA ALA A 6 50.10 -6.66 5.07
C ALA A 6 48.90 -6.51 4.12
N GLU A 7 48.85 -7.28 3.03
CA GLU A 7 47.72 -7.34 2.10
C GLU A 7 46.47 -7.90 2.80
N MET A 8 46.62 -8.92 3.63
CA MET A 8 45.50 -9.51 4.39
C MET A 8 44.91 -8.50 5.40
N ARG A 9 45.77 -7.70 6.06
CA ARG A 9 45.32 -6.60 6.93
C ARG A 9 44.62 -5.49 6.17
N MET A 10 45.17 -5.08 5.03
CA MET A 10 44.57 -4.06 4.17
C MET A 10 43.21 -4.50 3.64
N MET A 11 43.06 -5.76 3.20
CA MET A 11 41.78 -6.32 2.80
C MET A 11 40.79 -6.36 3.96
N LEU A 12 41.20 -6.79 5.16
CA LEU A 12 40.32 -6.76 6.34
C LEU A 12 39.84 -5.34 6.67
N SER A 13 40.73 -4.34 6.58
CA SER A 13 40.37 -2.93 6.78
C SER A 13 39.37 -2.44 5.75
N ILE A 14 39.55 -2.80 4.47
CA ILE A 14 38.61 -2.46 3.39
C ILE A 14 37.25 -3.13 3.62
N TRP A 15 37.22 -4.39 4.05
CA TRP A 15 36.00 -5.11 4.41
C TRP A 15 35.28 -4.47 5.62
N LEU A 16 36.00 -4.10 6.67
CA LEU A 16 35.42 -3.45 7.84
C LEU A 16 34.89 -2.05 7.53
N VAL A 17 35.58 -1.28 6.67
CA VAL A 17 35.12 0.04 6.22
C VAL A 17 33.88 -0.10 5.33
N THR A 18 33.83 -1.08 4.42
CA THR A 18 32.67 -1.29 3.53
C THR A 18 31.44 -1.83 4.26
N LEU A 19 31.61 -2.66 5.30
CA LEU A 19 30.49 -3.06 6.17
C LEU A 19 29.89 -1.87 6.94
N GLY A 20 30.69 -0.85 7.27
CA GLY A 20 30.23 0.36 7.96
C GLY A 20 29.33 1.27 7.11
N PHE A 21 29.26 1.07 5.80
CA PHE A 21 28.41 1.83 4.87
C PHE A 21 27.13 1.09 4.45
N LEU A 22 26.75 0.01 5.15
CA LEU A 22 25.43 -0.59 4.97
C LEU A 22 24.38 0.38 5.52
N ALA A 23 23.74 1.13 4.62
CA ALA A 23 22.60 1.96 4.94
C ALA A 23 21.51 1.09 5.57
N THR A 24 21.20 1.33 6.84
CA THR A 24 20.07 0.69 7.50
C THR A 24 18.79 1.28 6.94
N THR A 25 17.95 0.43 6.35
CA THR A 25 16.59 0.82 5.98
C THR A 25 15.68 0.53 7.17
N SER A 26 14.93 1.55 7.61
CA SER A 26 13.89 1.38 8.62
C SER A 26 12.62 0.96 7.91
N ALA A 27 12.21 -0.29 8.10
CA ALA A 27 10.91 -0.80 7.67
C ALA A 27 9.96 -0.89 8.87
N LEU A 28 8.65 -0.91 8.59
CA LEU A 28 7.64 -1.18 9.62
C LEU A 28 7.73 -2.65 10.03
N ASP A 29 8.31 -2.92 11.20
CA ASP A 29 8.44 -4.28 11.75
C ASP A 29 7.24 -4.63 12.62
N ASN A 30 6.13 -4.96 11.98
CA ASN A 30 4.88 -5.33 12.64
C ASN A 30 4.56 -6.84 12.56
N GLY A 31 5.47 -7.65 12.01
CA GLY A 31 5.29 -9.10 11.86
C GLY A 31 4.42 -9.54 10.67
N LEU A 32 4.04 -8.60 9.79
CA LEU A 32 3.30 -8.87 8.56
C LEU A 32 4.19 -8.80 7.32
N ALA A 33 3.64 -9.21 6.17
CA ALA A 33 4.34 -9.20 4.87
C ALA A 33 5.70 -9.93 4.90
N LEU A 34 5.82 -10.99 5.71
CA LEU A 34 7.00 -11.86 5.79
C LEU A 34 7.24 -12.61 4.46
N THR A 35 6.16 -12.84 3.71
CA THR A 35 6.19 -13.21 2.29
C THR A 35 5.55 -12.09 1.47
N PRO A 36 5.87 -11.97 0.17
CA PRO A 36 5.21 -11.00 -0.69
C PRO A 36 3.68 -11.10 -0.59
N PRO A 37 2.96 -10.01 -0.29
CA PRO A 37 1.50 -10.04 -0.22
C PRO A 37 0.91 -10.42 -1.58
N MET A 38 -0.04 -11.35 -1.58
CA MET A 38 -0.71 -11.82 -2.78
C MET A 38 -2.19 -11.47 -2.72
N GLY A 39 -2.71 -10.88 -3.80
CA GLY A 39 -4.09 -10.41 -3.83
C GLY A 39 -4.45 -9.77 -5.16
N TRP A 40 -5.57 -9.06 -5.15
CA TRP A 40 -6.11 -8.36 -6.30
C TRP A 40 -6.25 -6.86 -5.98
N LEU A 41 -5.95 -6.00 -6.95
CA LEU A 41 -5.99 -4.54 -6.80
C LEU A 41 -6.70 -3.92 -8.02
N SER A 42 -7.67 -3.05 -7.78
CA SER A 42 -8.62 -2.60 -8.82
C SER A 42 -7.99 -1.74 -9.93
N TRP A 43 -6.94 -0.99 -9.62
CA TRP A 43 -6.43 0.11 -10.44
C TRP A 43 -6.06 -0.25 -11.86
N GLU A 44 -5.28 -1.31 -12.08
CA GLU A 44 -4.68 -1.58 -13.39
C GLU A 44 -5.78 -1.80 -14.46
N ARG A 45 -6.78 -2.63 -14.11
CA ARG A 45 -7.88 -3.02 -15.01
C ARG A 45 -9.05 -2.05 -15.01
N TYR A 46 -9.44 -1.50 -13.85
CA TYR A 46 -10.68 -0.73 -13.69
C TYR A 46 -10.44 0.77 -13.51
N ARG A 47 -9.21 1.19 -13.20
CA ARG A 47 -8.80 2.59 -13.08
C ARG A 47 -9.77 3.37 -12.18
N CYS A 48 -10.28 4.50 -12.67
CA CYS A 48 -11.22 5.38 -12.00
C CYS A 48 -12.59 5.39 -12.71
N ILE A 49 -13.08 4.25 -13.19
CA ILE A 49 -14.42 4.15 -13.78
C ILE A 49 -15.45 4.38 -12.67
N THR A 50 -16.10 5.54 -12.65
CA THR A 50 -17.10 5.90 -11.62
C THR A 50 -18.53 5.99 -12.18
N ASP A 51 -18.67 5.89 -13.50
CA ASP A 51 -19.97 5.87 -14.18
C ASP A 51 -20.60 4.48 -14.11
N CYS A 52 -21.30 4.23 -13.01
CA CYS A 52 -22.02 2.98 -12.78
C CYS A 52 -23.31 2.84 -13.59
N VAL A 53 -23.76 3.89 -14.26
CA VAL A 53 -24.96 3.81 -15.13
C VAL A 53 -24.57 3.15 -16.45
N ASN A 54 -23.47 3.60 -17.05
CA ASN A 54 -23.00 3.06 -18.33
C ASN A 54 -22.10 1.83 -18.17
N PHE A 55 -21.42 1.70 -17.02
CA PHE A 55 -20.51 0.59 -16.74
C PHE A 55 -20.83 -0.08 -15.40
N PRO A 56 -22.04 -0.65 -15.21
CA PRO A 56 -22.49 -1.19 -13.93
C PRO A 56 -21.61 -2.34 -13.40
N ASP A 57 -20.97 -3.08 -14.31
CA ASP A 57 -20.07 -4.19 -13.99
C ASP A 57 -18.59 -3.79 -13.90
N GLU A 58 -18.21 -2.58 -14.26
CA GLU A 58 -16.78 -2.18 -14.26
C GLU A 58 -16.51 -0.96 -13.39
N CYS A 59 -17.56 -0.24 -12.97
CA CYS A 59 -17.38 0.89 -12.10
C CYS A 59 -16.88 0.48 -10.70
N ILE A 60 -16.07 1.35 -10.10
CA ILE A 60 -15.60 1.23 -8.74
C ILE A 60 -16.81 1.34 -7.81
N SER A 61 -17.31 0.20 -7.34
CA SER A 61 -18.53 0.07 -6.56
C SER A 61 -18.45 -1.17 -5.68
N GLU A 62 -19.30 -1.24 -4.65
CA GLU A 62 -19.38 -2.42 -3.78
C GLU A 62 -19.64 -3.71 -4.57
N ASN A 63 -20.44 -3.66 -5.64
CA ASN A 63 -20.74 -4.81 -6.49
C ASN A 63 -19.48 -5.38 -7.17
N LEU A 64 -18.58 -4.52 -7.65
CA LEU A 64 -17.32 -4.94 -8.26
C LEU A 64 -16.48 -5.73 -7.25
N PHE A 65 -16.32 -5.19 -6.03
CA PHE A 65 -15.50 -5.82 -5.00
C PHE A 65 -16.13 -7.10 -4.46
N PHE A 66 -17.44 -7.12 -4.22
CA PHE A 66 -18.16 -8.31 -3.75
C PHE A 66 -18.06 -9.46 -4.76
N ARG A 67 -18.25 -9.17 -6.07
CA ARG A 67 -18.09 -10.19 -7.11
C ARG A 67 -16.66 -10.69 -7.20
N THR A 68 -15.67 -9.81 -7.13
CA THR A 68 -14.26 -10.21 -7.13
C THR A 68 -13.93 -11.09 -5.92
N ALA A 69 -14.42 -10.73 -4.72
CA ALA A 69 -14.26 -11.53 -3.51
C ALA A 69 -14.85 -12.93 -3.66
N LYS A 70 -16.07 -13.01 -4.21
CA LYS A 70 -16.72 -14.27 -4.50
C LYS A 70 -15.89 -15.12 -5.45
N LEU A 71 -15.43 -14.56 -6.57
CA LEU A 71 -14.60 -15.29 -7.53
C LEU A 71 -13.27 -15.74 -6.92
N MET A 72 -12.63 -14.89 -6.11
CA MET A 72 -11.40 -15.27 -5.43
C MET A 72 -11.60 -16.48 -4.50
N ALA A 73 -12.74 -16.52 -3.81
CA ALA A 73 -13.09 -17.62 -2.90
C ALA A 73 -13.61 -18.88 -3.61
N THR A 74 -14.15 -18.78 -4.83
CA THR A 74 -14.77 -19.94 -5.51
C THR A 74 -13.95 -20.51 -6.66
N GLU A 75 -13.00 -19.75 -7.22
CA GLU A 75 -12.26 -20.13 -8.44
C GLU A 75 -10.80 -20.54 -8.17
N GLY A 76 -10.43 -20.85 -6.92
CA GLY A 76 -9.10 -21.36 -6.60
C GLY A 76 -8.03 -20.31 -6.26
N TYR A 77 -8.37 -19.01 -6.29
CA TYR A 77 -7.39 -17.94 -6.03
C TYR A 77 -6.98 -17.90 -4.56
N LEU A 78 -7.93 -18.04 -3.65
CA LEU A 78 -7.65 -18.08 -2.22
C LEU A 78 -6.77 -19.29 -1.88
N GLU A 79 -7.07 -20.46 -2.44
CA GLU A 79 -6.26 -21.67 -2.29
C GLU A 79 -4.84 -21.52 -2.87
N ALA A 80 -4.70 -20.71 -3.94
CA ALA A 80 -3.41 -20.35 -4.51
C ALA A 80 -2.66 -19.25 -3.71
N GLY A 81 -3.25 -18.72 -2.63
CA GLY A 81 -2.65 -17.74 -1.73
C GLY A 81 -3.02 -16.28 -1.99
N TYR A 82 -3.95 -15.98 -2.89
CA TYR A 82 -4.42 -14.61 -3.11
C TYR A 82 -5.48 -14.23 -2.06
N GLU A 83 -5.06 -13.51 -1.03
CA GLU A 83 -5.85 -13.24 0.19
C GLU A 83 -6.34 -11.79 0.32
N TYR A 84 -5.70 -10.82 -0.36
CA TYR A 84 -6.08 -9.41 -0.26
C TYR A 84 -6.98 -8.94 -1.42
N ILE A 85 -7.99 -8.15 -1.09
CA ILE A 85 -8.75 -7.31 -2.05
C ILE A 85 -8.44 -5.86 -1.74
N ILE A 86 -7.77 -5.18 -2.66
CA ILE A 86 -7.28 -3.82 -2.45
C ILE A 86 -8.13 -2.86 -3.29
N ILE A 87 -8.86 -2.01 -2.59
CA ILE A 87 -9.58 -0.87 -3.17
C ILE A 87 -8.56 0.24 -3.41
N ASP A 88 -8.29 0.55 -4.67
CA ASP A 88 -7.42 1.67 -5.05
C ASP A 88 -8.19 3.00 -5.08
N ASP A 89 -7.69 4.01 -5.79
CA ASP A 89 -8.32 5.34 -5.84
C ASP A 89 -9.79 5.34 -6.34
N CYS A 90 -10.46 6.47 -6.15
CA CYS A 90 -11.83 6.77 -6.62
C CYS A 90 -12.98 6.05 -5.89
N TRP A 91 -12.75 5.44 -4.73
CA TRP A 91 -13.83 4.93 -3.86
C TRP A 91 -14.47 6.01 -2.98
N LEU A 92 -13.72 7.06 -2.67
CA LEU A 92 -14.12 8.14 -1.76
C LEU A 92 -15.23 9.00 -2.34
N SER A 93 -16.11 9.48 -1.45
CA SER A 93 -16.94 10.66 -1.72
C SER A 93 -16.06 11.90 -1.88
N LYS A 94 -16.56 12.88 -2.64
CA LYS A 94 -15.89 14.18 -2.85
C LYS A 94 -15.75 14.99 -1.57
N GLU A 95 -16.70 14.81 -0.65
CA GLU A 95 -16.74 15.51 0.62
C GLU A 95 -16.52 14.53 1.78
N ARG A 96 -15.88 15.03 2.83
CA ARG A 96 -15.82 14.38 4.15
C ARG A 96 -17.13 14.59 4.90
N ASP A 97 -17.37 13.79 5.93
CA ASP A 97 -18.53 14.00 6.80
C ASP A 97 -18.34 15.25 7.71
N SER A 98 -19.36 15.57 8.52
CA SER A 98 -19.35 16.72 9.43
C SER A 98 -18.26 16.67 10.51
N GLU A 99 -17.65 15.49 10.73
CA GLU A 99 -16.57 15.26 11.70
C GLU A 99 -15.20 15.20 11.00
N GLY A 100 -15.14 15.45 9.69
CA GLY A 100 -13.93 15.42 8.89
C GLY A 100 -13.45 14.01 8.51
N ARG A 101 -14.28 12.98 8.70
CA ARG A 101 -13.91 11.60 8.38
C ARG A 101 -14.07 11.32 6.88
N LEU A 102 -13.23 10.42 6.38
CA LEU A 102 -13.38 9.85 5.04
C LEU A 102 -14.66 9.01 4.98
N GLN A 103 -15.38 9.10 3.87
CA GLN A 103 -16.58 8.33 3.60
C GLN A 103 -16.54 7.80 2.16
N PRO A 104 -17.04 6.59 1.91
CA PRO A 104 -17.18 6.09 0.56
C PRO A 104 -18.23 6.90 -0.20
N ASP A 105 -18.19 6.81 -1.53
CA ASP A 105 -19.20 7.42 -2.39
C ASP A 105 -20.58 6.80 -2.10
N PRO A 106 -21.58 7.59 -1.68
CA PRO A 106 -22.86 7.07 -1.20
C PRO A 106 -23.70 6.43 -2.30
N ASP A 107 -23.46 6.77 -3.57
CA ASP A 107 -24.23 6.21 -4.69
C ASP A 107 -23.64 4.88 -5.17
N ARG A 108 -22.33 4.66 -5.00
CA ARG A 108 -21.63 3.45 -5.48
C ARG A 108 -21.40 2.40 -4.39
N PHE A 109 -21.52 2.81 -3.13
CA PHE A 109 -21.35 1.97 -1.94
C PHE A 109 -22.56 2.16 -1.01
N GLN A 110 -23.68 1.54 -1.36
CA GLN A 110 -24.99 1.77 -0.73
C GLN A 110 -25.34 0.72 0.32
N VAL A 111 -25.05 -0.56 0.04
CA VAL A 111 -25.59 -1.71 0.75
C VAL A 111 -24.77 -2.03 2.01
N GLU A 112 -23.45 -1.82 1.98
CA GLU A 112 -22.54 -2.16 3.09
C GLU A 112 -21.90 -0.94 3.79
N LEU A 113 -22.58 0.20 3.81
CA LEU A 113 -22.17 1.36 4.64
C LEU A 113 -21.96 1.01 6.13
N LYS A 114 -22.47 -0.13 6.63
CA LYS A 114 -22.21 -0.61 8.00
C LYS A 114 -20.87 -1.33 8.18
N LEU A 115 -20.31 -1.95 7.14
CA LEU A 115 -18.96 -2.53 7.16
C LEU A 115 -17.89 -1.45 6.93
N PHE A 116 -18.26 -0.40 6.18
CA PHE A 116 -17.38 0.71 5.81
C PHE A 116 -17.67 2.02 6.56
N GLN A 117 -18.30 2.01 7.76
CA GLN A 117 -18.42 3.22 8.59
C GLN A 117 -17.52 3.16 9.83
N ILE A 118 -16.69 4.21 9.92
CA ILE A 118 -15.59 4.50 10.86
C ILE A 118 -14.16 4.02 10.48
N MET A 119 -13.34 4.96 9.97
CA MET A 119 -11.86 5.00 9.88
C MET A 119 -11.10 3.65 9.85
N TYR A 120 -10.33 3.39 8.79
CA TYR A 120 -9.46 2.22 8.50
C TYR A 120 -9.24 1.16 9.61
N ILE A 121 -8.83 1.58 10.82
CA ILE A 121 -8.57 0.70 11.98
C ILE A 121 -9.85 0.07 12.55
N GLN A 122 -10.99 0.79 12.57
CA GLN A 122 -12.27 0.24 13.02
C GLN A 122 -13.01 -0.58 11.95
N TRP A 123 -12.69 -0.35 10.67
CA TRP A 123 -13.14 -1.18 9.54
C TRP A 123 -12.50 -2.56 9.50
N GLY A 124 -11.47 -2.81 10.31
CA GLY A 124 -10.67 -4.04 10.19
C GLY A 124 -9.94 -4.12 8.86
N VAL A 125 -9.46 -2.98 8.32
CA VAL A 125 -8.67 -2.97 7.09
C VAL A 125 -7.31 -3.61 7.36
N ASP A 126 -7.00 -4.68 6.63
CA ASP A 126 -5.75 -5.43 6.79
C ASP A 126 -4.62 -4.90 5.89
N TYR A 127 -4.94 -4.06 4.90
CA TYR A 127 -3.98 -3.56 3.91
C TYR A 127 -4.26 -2.10 3.54
N ILE A 128 -3.26 -1.22 3.67
CA ILE A 128 -3.36 0.18 3.26
C ILE A 128 -2.25 0.50 2.26
N LYS A 129 -2.65 1.01 1.09
CA LYS A 129 -1.78 1.69 0.14
C LYS A 129 -1.88 3.19 0.36
N VAL A 130 -0.76 3.86 0.56
CA VAL A 130 -0.70 5.33 0.69
C VAL A 130 -0.02 5.89 -0.56
N ASP A 131 -0.74 6.78 -1.26
CA ASP A 131 -0.21 7.47 -2.43
C ASP A 131 0.44 8.82 -2.08
N GLY A 132 1.37 9.28 -2.92
CA GLY A 132 2.15 10.51 -2.74
C GLY A 132 1.67 11.69 -3.59
N CYS A 133 0.59 11.53 -4.37
CA CYS A 133 0.02 12.62 -5.15
C CYS A 133 -0.24 13.87 -4.29
N ASN A 134 -0.06 15.06 -4.89
CA ASN A 134 -0.30 16.36 -4.24
C ASN A 134 0.49 16.63 -2.95
N SER A 135 1.56 15.87 -2.69
CA SER A 135 2.46 16.08 -1.55
C SER A 135 3.87 16.43 -2.03
N ASN A 136 4.62 17.20 -1.26
CA ASN A 136 6.03 17.45 -1.54
C ASN A 136 6.92 16.34 -0.93
N LEU A 137 8.20 16.24 -1.32
CA LEU A 137 9.08 15.18 -0.82
C LEU A 137 9.39 15.31 0.67
N GLU A 138 9.39 16.53 1.21
CA GLU A 138 9.64 16.78 2.63
C GLU A 138 8.48 16.24 3.48
N ASP A 139 7.25 16.55 3.10
CA ASP A 139 6.02 16.04 3.72
C ASP A 139 5.97 14.51 3.64
N MET A 140 6.40 13.91 2.53
CA MET A 140 6.47 12.45 2.40
C MET A 140 7.53 11.82 3.33
N ASN A 141 8.60 12.53 3.67
CA ASN A 141 9.65 11.97 4.52
C ASN A 141 9.15 11.70 5.94
N THR A 142 8.31 12.58 6.46
CA THR A 142 7.71 12.45 7.80
C THR A 142 6.35 11.78 7.74
N GLY A 143 5.48 12.19 6.81
CA GLY A 143 4.08 11.77 6.74
C GLY A 143 3.88 10.26 6.58
N TYR A 144 4.71 9.57 5.78
CA TYR A 144 4.62 8.10 5.66
C TYR A 144 5.01 7.39 6.97
N ALA A 145 6.02 7.89 7.68
CA ALA A 145 6.48 7.33 8.95
C ALA A 145 5.47 7.60 10.08
N GLU A 146 4.97 8.84 10.15
CA GLU A 146 3.92 9.23 11.09
C GLU A 146 2.65 8.43 10.84
N PHE A 147 2.19 8.31 9.60
CA PHE A 147 1.02 7.50 9.25
C PHE A 147 1.20 6.05 9.69
N GLY A 148 2.36 5.44 9.41
CA GLY A 148 2.68 4.09 9.88
C GLY A 148 2.64 3.95 11.40
N SER A 149 2.97 5.00 12.16
CA SER A 149 2.90 4.99 13.64
C SER A 149 1.48 5.02 14.19
N TYR A 150 0.51 5.53 13.43
CA TYR A 150 -0.91 5.52 13.80
C TYR A 150 -1.60 4.18 13.50
N LEU A 151 -0.99 3.33 12.65
CA LEU A 151 -1.57 2.04 12.29
C LEU A 151 -1.33 0.99 13.40
N ASN A 152 -2.32 0.11 13.57
CA ASN A 152 -2.14 -1.06 14.42
C ASN A 152 -1.10 -2.01 13.80
N LYS A 153 -0.49 -2.87 14.63
CA LYS A 153 0.45 -3.92 14.19
C LYS A 153 -0.17 -4.96 13.24
N LEU A 154 -1.47 -4.87 12.96
CA LEU A 154 -2.22 -5.83 12.15
C LEU A 154 -2.50 -5.33 10.72
N VAL A 155 -1.89 -4.24 10.26
CA VAL A 155 -2.11 -3.69 8.92
C VAL A 155 -0.84 -3.75 8.07
N VAL A 156 -0.93 -4.33 6.87
CA VAL A 156 0.12 -4.24 5.84
C VAL A 156 0.11 -2.84 5.24
N LEU A 157 1.27 -2.17 5.23
CA LEU A 157 1.42 -0.82 4.69
C LEU A 157 2.26 -0.82 3.41
N LEU A 158 1.66 -0.36 2.30
CA LEU A 158 2.33 -0.14 1.02
C LEU A 158 2.56 1.36 0.78
N CYS A 159 3.83 1.77 0.73
CA CYS A 159 4.24 3.16 0.55
C CYS A 159 4.74 3.44 -0.87
N THR A 160 4.23 4.48 -1.55
CA THR A 160 4.69 4.85 -2.90
C THR A 160 5.84 5.87 -2.92
N ARG A 161 6.30 6.37 -1.76
CA ARG A 161 7.39 7.37 -1.62
C ARG A 161 8.60 7.11 -2.53
N ALA A 162 9.08 5.88 -2.59
CA ALA A 162 10.27 5.54 -3.38
C ALA A 162 10.07 5.82 -4.89
N ALA A 163 8.86 5.59 -5.41
CA ALA A 163 8.53 5.88 -6.80
C ALA A 163 8.56 7.39 -7.07
N TYR A 164 7.97 8.21 -6.20
CA TYR A 164 7.98 9.67 -6.33
C TYR A 164 9.39 10.26 -6.20
N HIS A 165 10.20 9.72 -5.29
CA HIS A 165 11.61 10.14 -5.15
C HIS A 165 12.42 9.80 -6.41
N PHE A 166 12.20 8.63 -7.01
CA PHE A 166 12.86 8.24 -8.25
C PHE A 166 12.46 9.13 -9.43
N ILE A 167 11.15 9.39 -9.61
CA ILE A 167 10.65 10.22 -10.72
C ILE A 167 11.22 11.64 -10.66
N ARG A 168 11.25 12.26 -9.47
CA ARG A 168 11.75 13.64 -9.32
C ARG A 168 13.24 13.79 -9.64
N LYS A 169 14.05 12.74 -9.47
CA LYS A 169 15.46 12.75 -9.91
C LYS A 169 15.64 12.88 -11.42
N PHE A 170 14.61 12.63 -12.22
CA PHE A 170 14.63 12.84 -13.67
C PHE A 170 14.03 14.19 -14.10
N GLN A 171 13.52 14.98 -13.16
CA GLN A 171 12.99 16.31 -13.42
C GLN A 171 13.97 17.43 -13.05
N GLU A 172 15.10 17.09 -12.43
CA GLU A 172 16.27 17.95 -12.17
C GLU A 172 17.33 17.74 -13.25
#